data_AF-A0A4Q3RZI9-F1
#
_entry.id   AF-A0A4Q3RZI9-F1
#
_cell.length_a   1.000
_cell.length_b   1.000
_cell.length_c   1.000
_cell.angle_alpha   90.00
_cell.angle_beta   90.00
_cell.angle_gamma   90.00
#
_symmetry.space_group_name_H-M   'P 1'
#
loop_
_entity.id
_entity.type
_entity.pdbx_description
1 polymer ?
#
loop_
_entity_poly.entity_id
_entity_poly.type
_entity_poly.pdbx_seq_one_letter_code
_entity_poly.pdbx_strand_id
1 'polypeptide(L)'
;MQDNNYPQRVGKAENRTYEEAFVNGLTEFRGARVENVLISDGIAVVEWWFDYTHKDYGVRNYKQVAVQRWKDGQIIEEKFYYNN
;
A
#
# COMPACT_ATOMS: atom_id res chain seq x y z
N MET A 1 -9.18 -0.32 -2.37
CA MET A 1 -7.78 -0.77 -2.26
C MET A 1 -7.74 -2.29 -2.40
N GLN A 2 -6.74 -2.83 -3.08
CA GLN A 2 -6.58 -4.28 -3.27
C GLN A 2 -5.12 -4.68 -3.15
N ASP A 3 -4.82 -5.68 -2.34
CA ASP A 3 -3.52 -6.33 -2.32
C ASP A 3 -3.51 -7.52 -3.26
N ASN A 4 -2.53 -7.60 -4.16
CA ASN A 4 -2.35 -8.71 -5.10
C ASN A 4 -3.68 -9.15 -5.74
N ASN A 5 -4.15 -10.36 -5.46
CA ASN A 5 -5.45 -10.89 -5.90
C ASN A 5 -6.42 -11.16 -4.73
N TYR A 6 -6.17 -10.57 -3.56
CA TYR A 6 -7.08 -10.64 -2.41
C TYR A 6 -8.37 -9.85 -2.69
N PRO A 7 -9.45 -10.11 -1.92
CA PRO A 7 -10.68 -9.34 -2.02
C PRO A 7 -10.43 -7.83 -1.89
N GLN A 8 -11.12 -7.05 -2.73
CA GLN A 8 -11.02 -5.61 -2.71
C GLN A 8 -11.71 -5.02 -1.47
N ARG A 9 -11.03 -4.08 -0.81
CA ARG A 9 -11.65 -3.18 0.19
C ARG A 9 -12.32 -2.02 -0.53
N VAL A 10 -13.65 -1.95 -0.44
CA VAL A 10 -14.49 -0.98 -1.15
C VAL A 10 -14.96 0.11 -0.19
N GLY A 11 -14.66 1.36 -0.55
CA GLY A 11 -15.06 2.54 0.23
C GLY A 11 -14.03 2.97 1.28
N LYS A 12 -14.06 4.26 1.61
CA LYS A 12 -13.09 4.90 2.50
C LYS A 12 -13.15 4.39 3.94
N ALA A 13 -14.35 4.11 4.45
CA ALA A 13 -14.53 3.67 5.84
C ALA A 13 -13.91 2.29 6.05
N GLU A 14 -14.25 1.32 5.19
CA GLU A 14 -13.69 -0.03 5.23
C GLU A 14 -12.17 -0.01 5.07
N ASN A 15 -11.68 0.78 4.11
CA ASN A 15 -10.24 0.89 3.89
C ASN A 15 -9.51 1.48 5.11
N ARG A 16 -10.09 2.51 5.74
CA ARG A 16 -9.50 3.14 6.93
C ARG A 16 -9.38 2.15 8.09
N THR A 17 -10.42 1.37 8.37
CA THR A 17 -10.37 0.36 9.44
C THR A 17 -9.23 -0.63 9.23
N TYR A 18 -9.01 -1.08 7.99
CA TYR A 18 -7.92 -1.98 7.64
C TYR A 18 -6.54 -1.34 7.82
N GLU A 19 -6.36 -0.12 7.30
CA GLU A 19 -5.11 0.63 7.43
C GLU A 19 -4.77 0.94 8.90
N GLU A 20 -5.76 1.33 9.70
CA GLU A 20 -5.58 1.54 11.15
C GLU A 20 -5.14 0.25 11.85
N ALA A 21 -5.73 -0.90 11.50
CA ALA A 21 -5.32 -2.19 12.05
C ALA A 21 -3.87 -2.55 11.69
N PHE A 22 -3.47 -2.32 10.43
CA PHE A 22 -2.10 -2.53 9.96
C PHE A 22 -1.10 -1.63 10.69
N VAL A 23 -1.35 -0.32 10.71
CA VAL A 23 -0.44 0.65 11.35
C VAL A 23 -0.31 0.38 12.85
N ASN A 24 -1.42 0.09 13.54
CA ASN A 24 -1.42 -0.24 14.97
C ASN A 24 -0.77 -1.61 15.28
N GLY A 25 -0.55 -2.45 14.27
CA GLY A 25 0.16 -3.72 14.41
C GLY A 25 1.67 -3.62 14.22
N LEU A 26 2.20 -2.47 13.79
CA LEU A 26 3.64 -2.23 13.66
C LEU A 26 4.29 -2.20 15.05
N THR A 27 5.29 -3.07 15.25
CA THR A 27 6.10 -3.09 16.48
C THR A 27 7.44 -2.37 16.30
N GLU A 28 7.89 -2.23 15.05
CA GLU A 28 9.07 -1.45 14.69
C GLU A 28 8.93 -0.99 13.24
N PHE A 29 9.27 0.27 12.94
CA PHE A 29 9.28 0.80 11.57
C PHE A 29 10.66 1.36 11.26
N ARG A 30 11.43 0.64 10.44
CA ARG A 30 12.82 0.98 10.11
C ARG A 30 12.91 1.86 8.87
N GLY A 31 11.97 1.73 7.94
CA GLY A 31 11.85 2.68 6.85
C GLY A 31 10.78 2.36 5.81
N ALA A 32 10.42 3.40 5.07
CA ALA A 32 9.79 3.30 3.76
C ALA A 32 10.48 4.30 2.83
N ARG A 33 10.72 3.88 1.59
CA ARG A 33 11.34 4.74 0.57
C ARG A 33 10.62 4.57 -0.75
N VAL A 34 10.31 5.70 -1.38
CA VAL A 34 9.89 5.70 -2.79
C VAL A 34 11.13 5.54 -3.65
N GLU A 35 11.17 4.48 -4.45
CA GLU A 35 12.25 4.19 -5.38
C GLU A 35 11.99 4.84 -6.74
N ASN A 36 10.78 4.65 -7.26
CA ASN A 36 10.37 5.13 -8.58
C ASN A 36 8.94 5.63 -8.57
N VAL A 37 8.65 6.63 -9.41
CA VAL A 37 7.30 7.15 -9.65
C VAL A 37 7.11 7.32 -11.16
N LEU A 38 6.05 6.75 -11.70
CA LEU A 38 5.57 7.02 -13.06
C LEU A 38 4.17 7.60 -12.99
N ILE A 39 3.92 8.67 -13.73
CA ILE A 39 2.59 9.30 -13.81
C ILE A 39 2.21 9.43 -15.27
N SER A 40 1.03 8.93 -15.64
CA SER A 40 0.44 9.09 -16.97
C SER A 40 -1.08 9.04 -16.87
N ASP A 41 -1.77 9.97 -17.52
CA ASP A 41 -3.23 9.89 -17.77
C ASP A 41 -4.09 9.58 -16.54
N GLY A 42 -3.80 10.24 -15.40
CA GLY A 42 -4.54 10.02 -14.15
C GLY A 42 -4.20 8.71 -13.45
N ILE A 43 -3.11 8.05 -13.84
CA ILE A 43 -2.55 6.88 -13.16
C ILE A 43 -1.20 7.26 -12.58
N ALA A 44 -0.96 6.88 -11.33
CA ALA A 44 0.37 6.90 -10.72
C ALA A 44 0.80 5.48 -10.40
N VAL A 45 2.03 5.12 -10.75
CA VAL A 45 2.67 3.85 -10.38
C VAL A 45 3.85 4.19 -9.49
N VAL A 46 3.81 3.72 -8.24
CA VAL A 46 4.82 4.03 -7.22
C VAL A 46 5.49 2.73 -6.78
N GLU A 47 6.81 2.64 -6.94
CA GLU A 47 7.60 1.56 -6.36
C GLU A 47 8.08 2.00 -4.97
N TRP A 48 7.70 1.22 -3.96
CA TRP A 48 8.12 1.38 -2.58
C TRP A 48 9.10 0.29 -2.18
N TRP A 49 10.08 0.65 -1.35
CA TRP A 49 10.78 -0.25 -0.47
C TRP A 49 10.25 -0.05 0.96
N PHE A 50 9.98 -1.15 1.67
CA PHE A 50 9.51 -1.16 3.05
C PHE A 50 10.41 -2.02 3.93
N ASP A 51 10.63 -1.57 5.17
CA ASP A 51 11.31 -2.31 6.23
C ASP A 51 10.65 -2.06 7.59
N TYR A 52 9.95 -3.06 8.12
CA TYR A 52 9.22 -2.97 9.39
C TYR A 52 9.05 -4.34 10.06
N THR A 53 8.69 -4.35 11.34
CA THR A 53 8.23 -5.54 12.06
C THR A 53 6.76 -5.35 12.42
N HIS A 54 5.94 -6.36 12.16
CA HIS A 54 4.52 -6.36 12.50
C HIS A 54 4.22 -7.51 13.45
N LYS A 55 3.37 -7.28 14.46
CA LYS A 55 3.02 -8.26 15.49
C LYS A 55 2.52 -9.59 14.90
N ASP A 56 1.76 -9.52 13.80
CA ASP A 56 1.16 -10.68 13.15
C ASP A 56 2.01 -11.25 11.98
N TYR A 57 2.93 -10.45 11.42
CA TYR A 57 3.63 -10.80 10.17
C TYR A 57 5.14 -10.97 10.34
N GLY A 58 5.68 -10.71 11.53
CA GLY A 58 7.11 -10.72 11.80
C GLY A 58 7.86 -9.62 11.06
N VAL A 59 9.13 -9.90 10.74
CA VAL A 59 10.01 -8.98 10.01
C VAL A 59 9.63 -8.97 8.53
N ARG A 60 9.43 -7.77 7.97
CA ARG A 60 9.12 -7.55 6.57
C ARG A 60 10.14 -6.57 5.99
N ASN A 61 10.86 -7.01 4.96
CA ASN A 61 11.73 -6.17 4.13
C ASN A 61 11.50 -6.55 2.67
N TYR A 62 10.82 -5.67 1.92
CA TYR A 62 10.37 -6.01 0.57
C TYR A 62 10.09 -4.77 -0.27
N LYS A 63 9.87 -5.01 -1.56
CA LYS A 63 9.40 -4.01 -2.51
C LYS A 63 7.94 -4.23 -2.88
N GLN A 64 7.24 -3.13 -3.08
CA GLN A 64 5.83 -3.11 -3.47
C GLN A 64 5.62 -2.13 -4.62
N VAL A 65 4.82 -2.49 -5.61
CA VAL A 65 4.33 -1.56 -6.63
C VAL A 65 2.89 -1.20 -6.32
N ALA A 66 2.61 0.08 -6.13
CA ALA A 66 1.27 0.64 -5.97
C ALA A 66 0.82 1.25 -7.30
N VAL A 67 -0.25 0.72 -7.89
CA VAL A 67 -0.92 1.30 -9.06
C VAL A 67 -2.15 2.03 -8.58
N GLN A 68 -2.13 3.36 -8.72
CA GLN A 68 -3.18 4.26 -8.25
C GLN A 68 -3.89 4.90 -9.43
N ARG A 69 -5.23 4.94 -9.40
CA ARG A 69 -6.03 5.77 -10.30
C ARG A 69 -6.54 6.99 -9.56
N TRP A 70 -6.37 8.14 -10.19
CA TRP A 70 -6.66 9.45 -9.62
C TRP A 70 -7.79 10.13 -10.38
N LYS A 71 -8.65 10.81 -9.62
CA LYS A 71 -9.69 11.69 -10.15
C LYS A 71 -9.90 12.84 -9.18
N ASP A 72 -9.95 14.08 -9.69
CA ASP A 72 -10.20 15.29 -8.91
C ASP A 72 -9.26 15.42 -7.69
N GLY A 73 -7.98 15.11 -7.90
CA GLY A 73 -6.94 15.18 -6.86
C GLY A 73 -7.03 14.09 -5.78
N GLN A 74 -7.83 13.05 -5.98
CA GLN A 74 -8.01 11.95 -5.03
C GLN A 74 -7.74 10.60 -5.68
N ILE A 75 -7.20 9.66 -4.89
CA ILE A 75 -7.08 8.25 -5.27
C ILE A 75 -8.49 7.63 -5.20
N ILE A 76 -8.98 7.14 -6.33
CA ILE A 76 -10.27 6.45 -6.43
C ILE A 76 -10.12 4.93 -6.48
N GLU A 77 -8.95 4.44 -6.88
CA GLU A 77 -8.58 3.02 -6.90
C GLU A 77 -7.09 2.90 -6.60
N GLU A 78 -6.71 1.88 -5.84
CA GLU A 78 -5.32 1.56 -5.56
C GLU A 78 -5.16 0.05 -5.47
N LYS A 79 -4.17 -0.46 -6.19
CA LYS A 79 -3.81 -1.88 -6.20
C LYS A 79 -2.32 -2.07 -5.94
N PHE A 80 -2.00 -2.94 -5.01
CA PHE A 80 -0.63 -3.27 -4.63
C PHE A 80 -0.19 -4.61 -5.22
N TYR A 81 1.06 -4.67 -5.65
CA TYR A 81 1.73 -5.86 -6.13
C TYR A 81 3.01 -6.08 -5.34
N TYR A 82 3.16 -7.25 -4.74
CA TYR A 82 4.35 -7.63 -3.96
C TYR A 82 4.43 -9.15 -3.82
N ASN A 83 5.62 -9.66 -3.52
CA ASN A 83 5.81 -11.10 -3.29
C ASN A 83 5.23 -11.52 -1.94
N ASN A 84 4.64 -12.72 -1.90
CA ASN A 84 4.10 -13.35 -0.69
C ASN A 84 5.21 -13.89 0.23
#